data_AF-A0A7S2VQQ0-F1
#
_entry.id   AF-A0A7S2VQQ0-F1
#
_cell.length_a   1.000
_cell.length_b   1.000
_cell.length_c   1.000
_cell.angle_alpha   90.00
_cell.angle_beta   90.00
_cell.angle_gamma   90.00
#
_symmetry.space_group_name_H-M   'P 1'
#
loop_
_entity.id
_entity.type
_entity.pdbx_description
1 polymer ?
#
loop_
_entity_poly.entity_id
_entity_poly.type
_entity_poly.pdbx_seq_one_letter_code
_entity_poly.pdbx_strand_id
1 'polypeptide(L)'
;KRRRKQVPAVDSKLNAVIAVDGADSQASRPARGGGICEFRGKYRAKVSCGFLVFTTCSQSDIAVTIEHHCVLAHIKHEIESRVDLQDDLPASVVLAAVEAACMESDVSANDLGMSVSVVVIISRAWLGGAKIISPVVSIEEAVAIRNRLRAARQHSWGALRSEWLAMLLHPAGRFA
;
A
#
# COMPACT_ATOMS: atom_id res chain seq x y z
N LYS A 1 -61.23 -38.43 21.44
CA LYS A 1 -59.79 -38.78 21.44
C LYS A 1 -59.05 -37.87 20.44
N ARG A 2 -58.54 -36.71 20.87
CA ARG A 2 -57.73 -35.77 20.07
C ARG A 2 -56.34 -35.70 20.67
N ARG A 3 -55.32 -36.18 19.95
CA ARG A 3 -53.90 -36.15 20.37
C ARG A 3 -53.35 -34.74 20.15
N ARG A 4 -53.06 -34.00 21.24
CA ARG A 4 -52.21 -32.79 21.20
C ARG A 4 -50.78 -33.24 20.90
N LYS A 5 -50.20 -32.76 19.79
CA LYS A 5 -48.78 -32.92 19.50
C LYS A 5 -47.98 -31.97 20.40
N GLN A 6 -47.00 -32.54 21.08
CA GLN A 6 -46.04 -31.88 21.95
C GLN A 6 -44.99 -31.18 21.07
N VAL A 7 -44.78 -29.88 21.27
CA VAL A 7 -43.70 -29.11 20.65
C VAL A 7 -42.48 -29.22 21.56
N PRO A 8 -41.31 -29.70 21.09
CA PRO A 8 -40.11 -29.73 21.92
C PRO A 8 -39.45 -28.36 22.03
N ALA A 9 -38.84 -28.14 23.19
CA ALA A 9 -38.15 -26.93 23.61
C ALA A 9 -36.94 -26.62 22.70
N VAL A 10 -36.77 -25.33 22.41
CA VAL A 10 -35.59 -24.77 21.74
C VAL A 10 -34.49 -24.66 22.79
N ASP A 11 -33.55 -25.60 22.74
CA ASP A 11 -32.38 -25.61 23.62
C ASP A 11 -31.28 -24.72 23.02
N SER A 12 -30.81 -23.78 23.83
CA SER A 12 -29.79 -22.80 23.50
C SER A 12 -28.43 -23.41 23.74
N LYS A 13 -27.77 -23.90 22.69
CA LYS A 13 -26.35 -24.24 22.75
C LYS A 13 -25.59 -23.65 21.57
N LEU A 14 -24.64 -22.78 21.94
CA LEU A 14 -23.46 -22.40 21.20
C LEU A 14 -23.02 -23.51 20.24
N ASN A 15 -23.05 -23.20 18.95
CA ASN A 15 -22.14 -23.81 17.99
C ASN A 15 -21.30 -22.67 17.42
N ALA A 16 -20.07 -22.59 17.95
CA ALA A 16 -18.96 -21.93 17.31
C ALA A 16 -18.70 -22.62 15.96
N VAL A 17 -19.17 -22.01 14.88
CA VAL A 17 -18.79 -22.37 13.52
C VAL A 17 -18.77 -21.09 12.70
N ILE A 18 -17.60 -20.44 12.65
CA ILE A 18 -17.01 -20.02 11.39
C ILE A 18 -15.49 -20.17 11.57
N ALA A 19 -14.99 -21.38 11.32
CA ALA A 19 -13.69 -21.50 10.69
C ALA A 19 -13.88 -21.00 9.24
N VAL A 20 -13.28 -19.87 8.90
CA VAL A 20 -12.78 -19.69 7.53
C VAL A 20 -11.28 -19.79 7.64
N ASP A 21 -10.82 -21.03 7.70
CA ASP A 21 -9.51 -21.40 7.17
C ASP A 21 -9.62 -21.21 5.65
N GLY A 22 -9.43 -19.97 5.22
CA GLY A 22 -9.31 -19.59 3.84
C GLY A 22 -7.85 -19.27 3.64
N ALA A 23 -7.08 -20.30 3.27
CA ALA A 23 -5.79 -20.10 2.65
C ALA A 23 -6.01 -19.22 1.40
N ASP A 24 -5.86 -17.90 1.57
CA ASP A 24 -5.71 -16.90 0.51
C ASP A 24 -4.30 -17.07 -0.11
N SER A 25 -3.99 -18.31 -0.52
CA SER A 25 -2.91 -18.66 -1.43
C SER A 25 -3.34 -18.38 -2.86
N GLN A 26 -3.76 -17.14 -3.12
CA GLN A 26 -3.89 -16.60 -4.46
C GLN A 26 -3.09 -15.31 -4.53
N ALA A 27 -1.87 -15.48 -5.04
CA ALA A 27 -1.02 -14.49 -5.68
C ALA A 27 -1.73 -13.13 -5.83
N SER A 28 -1.41 -12.23 -4.90
CA SER A 28 -1.71 -10.81 -5.02
C SER A 28 -1.12 -10.36 -6.36
N ARG A 29 -1.96 -10.27 -7.40
CA ARG A 29 -1.56 -9.64 -8.66
C ARG A 29 -1.11 -8.23 -8.29
N PRO A 30 0.19 -7.89 -8.39
CA PRO A 30 0.65 -6.58 -7.98
C PRO A 30 -0.10 -5.56 -8.84
N ALA A 31 -0.67 -4.55 -8.18
CA ALA A 31 -1.42 -3.49 -8.82
C ALA A 31 -0.56 -2.87 -9.92
N ARG A 32 -0.79 -3.20 -11.20
CA ARG A 32 -0.16 -2.66 -12.43
C ARG A 32 0.97 -1.67 -12.10
N GLY A 33 2.10 -2.24 -11.69
CA GLY A 33 3.06 -1.61 -10.78
C GLY A 33 4.05 -0.75 -11.52
N GLY A 34 3.73 0.54 -11.60
CA GLY A 34 4.62 1.54 -12.14
C GLY A 34 4.55 1.72 -13.66
N GLY A 35 5.02 2.87 -14.10
CA GLY A 35 5.00 3.33 -15.48
C GLY A 35 4.97 4.84 -15.57
N ILE A 36 4.92 5.34 -16.81
CA ILE A 36 4.83 6.76 -17.11
C ILE A 36 3.37 7.09 -17.38
N CYS A 37 2.85 8.14 -16.74
CA CYS A 37 1.51 8.67 -17.00
C CYS A 37 1.57 10.08 -17.57
N GLU A 38 0.74 10.33 -18.59
CA GLU A 38 0.54 11.66 -19.15
C GLU A 38 -0.73 12.29 -18.57
N PHE A 39 -0.66 13.56 -18.17
CA PHE A 39 -1.79 14.36 -17.75
C PHE A 39 -1.62 15.81 -18.20
N ARG A 40 -2.52 16.29 -19.07
CA ARG A 40 -2.52 17.66 -19.62
C ARG A 40 -1.18 18.04 -20.26
N GLY A 41 -0.63 17.15 -21.10
CA GLY A 41 0.64 17.38 -21.81
C GLY A 41 1.88 17.40 -20.89
N LYS A 42 1.76 16.87 -19.66
CA LYS A 42 2.88 16.66 -18.75
C LYS A 42 2.99 15.20 -18.38
N TYR A 43 4.20 14.72 -18.17
CA TYR A 43 4.52 13.33 -17.88
C TYR A 43 4.95 13.19 -16.41
N ARG A 44 4.64 12.05 -15.78
CA ARG A 44 5.17 11.65 -14.45
C ARG A 44 5.51 10.18 -14.48
N ALA A 45 6.60 9.82 -13.81
CA ALA A 45 6.95 8.44 -13.56
C ALA A 45 6.39 8.01 -12.20
N LYS A 46 5.95 6.75 -12.12
CA LYS A 46 5.53 6.11 -10.87
C LYS A 46 6.14 4.73 -10.78
N VAL A 47 6.56 4.33 -9.58
CA VAL A 47 7.00 2.96 -9.29
C VAL A 47 6.42 2.51 -7.96
N SER A 48 5.88 1.30 -7.94
CA SER A 48 5.36 0.67 -6.72
C SER A 48 6.38 -0.30 -6.15
N CYS A 49 6.62 -0.22 -4.84
CA CYS A 49 7.48 -1.12 -4.07
C CYS A 49 6.71 -1.55 -2.81
N GLY A 50 6.11 -2.73 -2.85
CA GLY A 50 5.20 -3.20 -1.80
C GLY A 50 3.94 -2.33 -1.71
N PHE A 51 3.72 -1.68 -0.56
CA PHE A 51 2.67 -0.67 -0.41
C PHE A 51 3.15 0.75 -0.64
N LEU A 52 4.45 0.99 -0.88
CA LEU A 52 4.97 2.32 -1.21
C LEU A 52 4.79 2.59 -2.70
N VAL A 53 4.43 3.83 -3.03
CA VAL A 53 4.36 4.35 -4.39
C VAL A 53 5.19 5.62 -4.47
N PHE A 54 6.29 5.53 -5.19
CA PHE A 54 7.16 6.64 -5.54
C PHE A 54 6.61 7.30 -6.80
N THR A 55 6.52 8.63 -6.81
CA THR A 55 6.04 9.42 -7.95
C THR A 55 6.97 10.60 -8.16
N THR A 56 7.37 10.88 -9.39
CA THR A 56 8.15 12.09 -9.71
C THR A 56 7.25 13.31 -9.92
N CYS A 57 7.85 14.50 -9.91
CA CYS A 57 7.17 15.72 -10.32
C CYS A 57 6.80 15.67 -11.82
N SER A 58 5.87 16.55 -12.22
CA SER A 58 5.41 16.64 -13.61
C SER A 58 6.47 17.28 -14.51
N GLN A 59 6.89 16.57 -15.56
CA GLN A 59 7.82 17.04 -16.58
C GLN A 59 7.10 17.38 -17.88
N SER A 60 7.60 18.34 -18.65
CA SER A 60 7.10 18.63 -20.00
C SER A 60 7.67 17.69 -21.06
N ASP A 61 8.82 17.07 -20.78
CA ASP A 61 9.50 16.15 -21.68
C ASP A 61 9.36 14.70 -21.21
N ILE A 62 8.98 13.82 -22.15
CA ILE A 62 8.87 12.39 -21.92
C ILE A 62 10.25 11.74 -21.74
N ALA A 63 11.30 12.24 -22.40
CA ALA A 63 12.65 11.69 -22.29
C ALA A 63 13.18 11.83 -20.85
N VAL A 64 13.06 13.03 -20.26
CA VAL A 64 13.38 13.29 -18.85
C VAL A 64 12.56 12.39 -17.92
N THR A 65 11.28 12.14 -18.25
CA THR A 65 10.44 11.26 -17.44
C THR A 65 10.86 9.79 -17.51
N ILE A 66 11.38 9.34 -18.65
CA ILE A 66 11.95 8.00 -18.82
C ILE A 66 13.20 7.87 -17.94
N GLU A 67 14.09 8.86 -17.95
CA GLU A 67 15.28 8.88 -17.08
C GLU A 67 14.88 8.83 -15.60
N HIS A 68 13.94 9.67 -15.18
CA HIS A 68 13.39 9.65 -13.82
C HIS A 68 12.76 8.30 -13.47
N HIS A 69 12.07 7.65 -14.42
CA HIS A 69 11.52 6.31 -14.21
C HIS A 69 12.62 5.27 -14.00
N CYS A 70 13.75 5.36 -14.71
CA CYS A 70 14.90 4.49 -14.49
C CYS A 70 15.45 4.64 -13.06
N VAL A 71 15.57 5.87 -12.55
CA VAL A 71 15.98 6.11 -11.16
C VAL A 71 14.99 5.47 -10.18
N LEU A 72 13.69 5.67 -10.37
CA LEU A 72 12.67 5.05 -9.50
C LEU A 72 12.70 3.50 -9.55
N ALA A 73 12.96 2.92 -10.73
CA ALA A 73 13.08 1.49 -10.90
C ALA A 73 14.31 0.93 -10.17
N HIS A 74 15.41 1.68 -10.18
CA HIS A 74 16.62 1.34 -9.45
C HIS A 74 16.41 1.43 -7.93
N ILE A 75 15.75 2.47 -7.43
CA ILE A 75 15.35 2.56 -6.01
C ILE A 75 14.56 1.32 -5.59
N LYS A 76 13.57 0.91 -6.39
CA LYS A 76 12.78 -0.30 -6.12
C LYS A 76 13.67 -1.54 -6.04
N HIS A 77 14.57 -1.71 -7.01
CA HIS A 77 15.49 -2.85 -7.04
C HIS A 77 16.37 -2.89 -5.79
N GLU A 78 16.95 -1.76 -5.38
CA GLU A 78 17.78 -1.65 -4.18
C GLU A 78 17.01 -2.04 -2.92
N ILE A 79 15.76 -1.60 -2.77
CA ILE A 79 14.92 -1.98 -1.62
C ILE A 79 14.61 -3.48 -1.64
N GLU A 80 14.16 -4.00 -2.78
CA GLU A 80 13.77 -5.41 -2.94
C GLU A 80 14.97 -6.36 -2.81
N SER A 81 16.19 -5.90 -3.06
CA SER A 81 17.41 -6.70 -2.87
C SER A 81 17.83 -6.85 -1.39
N ARG A 82 17.39 -5.93 -0.51
CA ARG A 82 17.84 -5.84 0.88
C ARG A 82 16.83 -6.37 1.88
N VAL A 83 15.54 -6.34 1.55
CA VAL A 83 14.45 -6.63 2.51
C VAL A 83 13.32 -7.38 1.83
N ASP A 84 12.75 -8.36 2.54
CA ASP A 84 11.46 -8.94 2.14
C ASP A 84 10.34 -7.91 2.34
N LEU A 85 9.68 -7.51 1.26
CA LEU A 85 8.57 -6.56 1.30
C LEU A 85 7.31 -7.12 1.97
N GLN A 86 7.30 -8.40 2.35
CA GLN A 86 6.41 -8.84 3.39
C GLN A 86 6.80 -8.14 4.67
N ASP A 87 7.99 -8.26 5.23
CA ASP A 87 8.37 -7.78 6.57
C ASP A 87 8.34 -6.27 6.82
N ASP A 88 8.63 -5.89 8.08
CA ASP A 88 8.72 -4.51 8.50
C ASP A 88 9.89 -3.85 7.79
N LEU A 89 9.59 -2.74 7.11
CA LEU A 89 10.55 -2.04 6.28
C LEU A 89 11.21 -0.94 7.11
N PRO A 90 12.53 -0.96 7.34
CA PRO A 90 13.21 0.14 8.03
C PRO A 90 13.30 1.36 7.11
N ALA A 91 13.01 2.56 7.63
CA ALA A 91 13.10 3.79 6.85
C ALA A 91 14.52 4.05 6.33
N SER A 92 15.54 3.69 7.12
CA SER A 92 16.96 3.80 6.74
C SER A 92 17.31 3.01 5.48
N VAL A 93 16.67 1.85 5.26
CA VAL A 93 16.90 1.06 4.04
C VAL A 93 16.36 1.80 2.81
N VAL A 94 15.17 2.40 2.93
CA VAL A 94 14.55 3.15 1.83
C VAL A 94 15.35 4.41 1.53
N LEU A 95 15.77 5.16 2.55
CA LEU A 95 16.60 6.35 2.39
C LEU A 95 17.94 5.99 1.72
N ALA A 96 18.62 4.95 2.19
CA ALA A 96 19.88 4.50 1.60
C ALA A 96 19.73 4.02 0.14
N ALA A 97 18.59 3.42 -0.22
CA ALA A 97 18.28 3.04 -1.59
C ALA A 97 18.04 4.26 -2.49
N VAL A 98 17.35 5.29 -1.97
CA VAL A 98 17.14 6.56 -2.67
C VAL A 98 18.46 7.26 -2.91
N GLU A 99 19.31 7.38 -1.88
CA GLU A 99 20.63 8.00 -1.99
C GLU A 99 21.52 7.26 -3.01
N ALA A 100 21.58 5.92 -2.94
CA ALA A 100 22.37 5.12 -3.86
C ALA A 100 21.94 5.29 -5.33
N ALA A 101 20.63 5.23 -5.60
CA ALA A 101 20.12 5.38 -6.96
C ALA A 101 20.31 6.80 -7.51
N CYS A 102 20.16 7.82 -6.67
CA CYS A 102 20.43 9.21 -7.01
C CYS A 102 21.92 9.43 -7.35
N MET A 103 22.82 8.88 -6.53
CA MET A 103 24.27 8.95 -6.76
C MET A 103 24.70 8.24 -8.04
N GLU A 104 24.17 7.04 -8.32
CA GLU A 104 24.54 6.28 -9.53
C GLU A 104 24.05 6.97 -10.81
N SER A 105 22.93 7.68 -10.74
CA SER A 105 22.31 8.34 -11.88
C SER A 105 22.75 9.81 -12.06
N ASP A 106 23.57 10.34 -11.17
CA ASP A 106 23.93 11.77 -11.10
C ASP A 106 22.70 12.71 -11.08
N VAL A 107 21.65 12.30 -10.35
CA VAL A 107 20.39 13.04 -10.22
C VAL A 107 20.12 13.30 -8.75
N SER A 108 19.81 14.55 -8.37
CA SER A 108 19.44 14.84 -6.98
C SER A 108 17.98 14.43 -6.68
N ALA A 109 17.70 14.06 -5.43
CA ALA A 109 16.32 13.77 -4.99
C ALA A 109 15.37 14.97 -5.19
N ASN A 110 15.90 16.20 -5.12
CA ASN A 110 15.14 17.42 -5.37
C ASN A 110 14.78 17.57 -6.85
N ASP A 111 15.67 17.20 -7.78
CA ASP A 111 15.42 17.28 -9.23
C ASP A 111 14.34 16.28 -9.67
N LEU A 112 14.26 15.11 -9.03
CA LEU A 112 13.17 14.17 -9.23
C LEU A 112 11.81 14.75 -8.80
N GLY A 113 11.81 15.73 -7.88
CA GLY A 113 10.63 16.21 -7.17
C GLY A 113 9.83 15.05 -6.59
N MET A 114 10.54 14.08 -6.00
CA MET A 114 9.97 12.79 -5.63
C MET A 114 8.96 12.95 -4.49
N SER A 115 7.83 12.29 -4.65
CA SER A 115 6.73 12.20 -3.70
C SER A 115 6.46 10.75 -3.35
N VAL A 116 6.18 10.46 -2.09
CA VAL A 116 5.88 9.10 -1.62
C VAL A 116 4.49 9.04 -1.01
N SER A 117 3.75 7.99 -1.38
CA SER A 117 2.45 7.67 -0.79
C SER A 117 2.36 6.17 -0.54
N VAL A 118 1.41 5.76 0.30
CA VAL A 118 1.12 4.37 0.61
C VAL A 118 -0.19 3.97 -0.05
N VAL A 119 -0.18 2.86 -0.80
CA VAL A 119 -1.36 2.31 -1.45
C VAL A 119 -1.58 0.87 -1.00
N VAL A 120 -2.73 0.62 -0.37
CA VAL A 120 -3.15 -0.72 0.08
C VAL A 120 -4.42 -1.13 -0.66
N ILE A 121 -4.41 -2.30 -1.28
CA ILE A 121 -5.62 -2.91 -1.85
C ILE A 121 -6.32 -3.70 -0.75
N ILE A 122 -7.57 -3.35 -0.50
CA ILE A 122 -8.45 -4.07 0.43
C ILE A 122 -8.90 -5.38 -0.22
N SER A 123 -8.97 -6.47 0.54
CA SER A 123 -9.50 -7.74 0.04
C SER A 123 -10.92 -7.56 -0.53
N ARG A 124 -11.24 -8.31 -1.62
CA ARG A 124 -12.57 -8.31 -2.21
C ARG A 124 -13.66 -8.72 -1.22
N ALA A 125 -13.32 -9.57 -0.26
CA ALA A 125 -14.22 -10.02 0.80
C ALA A 125 -14.64 -8.90 1.76
N TRP A 126 -13.85 -7.82 1.90
CA TRP A 126 -14.14 -6.73 2.83
C TRP A 126 -14.78 -5.53 2.13
N LEU A 127 -14.19 -5.08 1.01
CA LEU A 127 -14.62 -3.87 0.31
C LEU A 127 -14.40 -3.96 -1.21
N GLY A 128 -14.62 -5.12 -1.81
CA GLY A 128 -14.67 -5.27 -3.26
C GLY A 128 -13.38 -4.95 -4.02
N GLY A 129 -12.22 -4.92 -3.36
CA GLY A 129 -10.95 -4.55 -4.01
C GLY A 129 -10.64 -3.05 -4.01
N ALA A 130 -11.35 -2.25 -3.19
CA ALA A 130 -11.08 -0.82 -3.03
C ALA A 130 -9.63 -0.55 -2.60
N LYS A 131 -9.14 0.66 -2.92
CA LYS A 131 -7.79 1.11 -2.57
C LYS A 131 -7.85 2.13 -1.45
N ILE A 132 -7.01 1.94 -0.44
CA ILE A 132 -6.66 2.98 0.52
C ILE A 132 -5.40 3.66 -0.01
N ILE A 133 -5.43 4.99 -0.10
CA ILE A 133 -4.30 5.81 -0.54
C ILE A 133 -3.99 6.79 0.58
N SER A 134 -2.75 6.84 1.05
CA SER A 134 -2.32 7.83 2.03
C SER A 134 -2.11 9.20 1.38
N PRO A 135 -2.10 10.28 2.18
CA PRO A 135 -1.51 11.55 1.76
C PRO A 135 -0.07 11.35 1.28
N VAL A 136 0.41 12.28 0.46
CA VAL A 136 1.84 12.37 0.13
C VAL A 136 2.58 12.90 1.35
N VAL A 137 3.59 12.18 1.80
CA VAL A 137 4.34 12.46 3.03
C VAL A 137 5.84 12.20 2.83
N SER A 138 6.65 12.47 3.86
CA SER A 138 8.06 12.11 3.89
C SER A 138 8.28 10.59 3.73
N ILE A 139 9.48 10.16 3.36
CA ILE A 139 9.81 8.74 3.21
C ILE A 139 9.61 8.01 4.54
N GLU A 140 10.05 8.61 5.63
CA GLU A 140 10.00 8.08 6.98
C GLU A 140 8.55 7.90 7.44
N GLU A 141 7.70 8.91 7.25
CA GLU A 141 6.27 8.82 7.54
C GLU A 141 5.56 7.80 6.64
N ALA A 142 5.88 7.76 5.35
CA ALA A 142 5.30 6.79 4.42
C ALA A 142 5.65 5.35 4.85
N VAL A 143 6.90 5.10 5.25
CA VAL A 143 7.34 3.81 5.77
C VAL A 143 6.61 3.46 7.08
N ALA A 144 6.47 4.41 8.00
CA ALA A 144 5.71 4.20 9.24
C ALA A 144 4.23 3.88 8.97
N ILE A 145 3.58 4.59 8.04
CA ILE A 145 2.20 4.31 7.61
C ILE A 145 2.12 2.93 6.95
N ARG A 146 3.06 2.59 6.07
CA ARG A 146 3.14 1.28 5.40
C ARG A 146 3.22 0.15 6.42
N ASN A 147 4.12 0.23 7.40
CA ASN A 147 4.29 -0.80 8.43
C ASN A 147 3.02 -0.97 9.27
N ARG A 148 2.40 0.14 9.73
CA ARG A 148 1.14 0.10 10.49
C ARG A 148 -0.01 -0.51 9.71
N LEU A 149 -0.26 -0.04 8.47
CA LEU A 149 -1.34 -0.56 7.63
C LEU A 149 -1.12 -2.03 7.27
N ARG A 150 0.12 -2.44 7.02
CA ARG A 150 0.47 -3.84 6.75
C ARG A 150 0.18 -4.72 7.96
N ALA A 151 0.69 -4.38 9.13
CA ALA A 151 0.44 -5.14 10.36
C ALA A 151 -1.06 -5.24 10.65
N ALA A 152 -1.79 -4.12 10.60
CA ALA A 152 -3.23 -4.09 10.82
C ALA A 152 -4.02 -4.95 9.81
N ARG A 153 -3.59 -4.98 8.54
CA ARG A 153 -4.17 -5.81 7.50
C ARG A 153 -4.00 -7.31 7.76
N GLN A 154 -2.90 -7.73 8.35
CA GLN A 154 -2.66 -9.13 8.71
C GLN A 154 -3.58 -9.61 9.84
N HIS A 155 -4.11 -8.70 10.65
CA HIS A 155 -5.00 -9.04 11.76
C HIS A 155 -6.48 -9.11 11.35
N SER A 156 -7.06 -8.01 10.89
CA SER A 156 -8.49 -7.97 10.52
C SER A 156 -8.86 -6.71 9.73
N TRP A 157 -10.04 -6.72 9.11
CA TRP A 157 -10.62 -5.52 8.53
C TRP A 157 -10.83 -4.40 9.56
N GLY A 158 -11.28 -4.74 10.78
CA GLY A 158 -11.50 -3.76 11.85
C GLY A 158 -10.21 -3.03 12.24
N ALA A 159 -9.11 -3.77 12.37
CA ALA A 159 -7.79 -3.20 12.65
C ALA A 159 -7.31 -2.29 11.51
N LEU A 160 -7.38 -2.77 10.26
CA LEU A 160 -6.99 -1.98 9.08
C LEU A 160 -7.82 -0.70 8.96
N ARG A 161 -9.14 -0.78 9.16
CA ARG A 161 -10.05 0.37 9.13
C ARG A 161 -9.69 1.37 10.23
N SER A 162 -9.33 0.91 11.42
CA SER A 162 -8.94 1.81 12.52
C SER A 162 -7.68 2.61 12.17
N GLU A 163 -6.64 1.96 11.65
CA GLU A 163 -5.43 2.66 11.20
C GLU A 163 -5.71 3.61 10.03
N TRP A 164 -6.57 3.21 9.10
CA TRP A 164 -7.00 4.08 8.01
C TRP A 164 -7.72 5.34 8.53
N LEU A 165 -8.65 5.21 9.47
CA LEU A 165 -9.33 6.35 10.08
C LEU A 165 -8.36 7.24 10.84
N ALA A 166 -7.41 6.67 11.60
CA ALA A 166 -6.36 7.42 12.28
C ALA A 166 -5.50 8.23 11.29
N MET A 167 -5.18 7.66 10.13
CA MET A 167 -4.48 8.37 9.05
C MET A 167 -5.30 9.53 8.47
N LEU A 168 -6.61 9.36 8.26
CA LEU A 168 -7.48 10.43 7.75
C LEU A 168 -7.67 11.59 8.74
N LEU A 169 -7.58 11.31 10.04
CA LEU A 169 -7.67 12.30 11.10
C LEU A 169 -6.33 13.02 11.37
N HIS A 170 -5.23 12.54 10.78
CA HIS A 170 -3.92 13.18 10.92
C HIS A 170 -3.93 14.57 10.27
N PRO A 171 -3.33 15.61 10.87
CA PRO A 171 -3.34 16.97 10.33
C PRO A 171 -2.76 17.09 8.92
N ALA A 172 -1.80 16.23 8.56
CA ALA A 172 -1.26 16.11 7.20
C ALA A 172 -2.27 15.60 6.15
N GLY A 173 -3.42 15.04 6.59
CA GLY A 173 -4.52 14.59 5.73
C GLY A 173 -5.47 15.70 5.27
N ARG A 174 -5.26 16.95 5.70
CA ARG A 174 -5.99 18.10 5.13
C ARG A 174 -5.41 18.41 3.75
N PHE A 175 -6.02 17.81 2.74
CA PHE A 175 -5.70 17.92 1.31
C PHE A 175 -5.12 19.29 0.91
N ALA A 176 -3.90 19.27 0.38
CA ALA A 176 -3.36 20.29 -0.53
C ALA A 176 -3.74 19.94 -1.97
#